data_AF-A0A2D8LE12-F1
#
_entry.id   AF-A0A2D8LE12-F1
#
_cell.length_a   1.000
_cell.length_b   1.000
_cell.length_c   1.000
_cell.angle_alpha   90.00
_cell.angle_beta   90.00
_cell.angle_gamma   90.00
#
_symmetry.space_group_name_H-M   'P 1'
#
loop_
_entity.id
_entity.type
_entity.pdbx_description
1 polymer ?
#
loop_
_entity_poly.entity_id
_entity_poly.type
_entity_poly.pdbx_seq_one_letter_code
_entity_poly.pdbx_strand_id
1 'polypeptide(L)'
;GMAPNIVPDFAAADILMRSRSSSYVEYIREKIDNIAKGAALMTGAELKIRENEPGYKHVIPNTTMAKIGKNILKELEIKLTSQPLNRFGSGASTDFGNVSHEMPSYAFNFAVSEEPVAGHSTEMEKASISDLAHDNAIVISKGISATALTLLEDADQFNKSKLEFEKRKNHK
;
A
#
# COMPACT_ATOMS: atom_id res chain seq x y z
N GLY A 1 29.02 -13.91 10.43
CA GLY A 1 30.20 -14.55 11.04
C GLY A 1 30.00 -14.66 12.53
N MET A 2 30.48 -15.74 13.15
CA MET A 2 30.26 -16.01 14.58
C MET A 2 31.48 -15.73 15.48
N ALA A 3 32.68 -15.60 14.90
CA ALA A 3 33.92 -15.36 15.63
C ALA A 3 34.87 -14.44 14.82
N PRO A 4 35.62 -13.54 15.48
CA PRO A 4 36.49 -12.56 14.81
C PRO A 4 37.77 -13.17 14.20
N ASN A 5 38.19 -14.33 14.68
CA ASN A 5 39.41 -15.04 14.26
C ASN A 5 39.14 -16.18 13.27
N ILE A 6 37.90 -16.32 12.78
CA ILE A 6 37.49 -17.35 11.83
C ILE A 6 36.89 -16.65 10.62
N VAL A 7 37.38 -16.95 9.42
CA VAL A 7 36.79 -16.45 8.17
C VAL A 7 35.37 -17.04 8.05
N PRO A 8 34.31 -16.22 7.94
CA PRO A 8 32.95 -16.74 7.81
C PRO A 8 32.76 -17.56 6.54
N ASP A 9 32.11 -18.72 6.66
CA ASP A 9 31.72 -19.61 5.55
C ASP A 9 30.35 -19.25 4.96
N PHE A 10 29.50 -18.53 5.72
CA PHE A 10 28.18 -18.11 5.30
C PHE A 10 27.83 -16.68 5.76
N ALA A 11 27.13 -15.96 4.89
CA ALA A 11 26.48 -14.69 5.17
C ALA A 11 25.14 -14.62 4.43
N ALA A 12 24.16 -13.98 5.04
CA ALA A 12 22.85 -13.72 4.45
C ALA A 12 22.41 -12.30 4.78
N ALA A 13 21.59 -11.72 3.90
CA ALA A 13 20.95 -10.44 4.11
C ALA A 13 19.56 -10.48 3.49
N ASP A 14 18.58 -9.92 4.20
CA ASP A 14 17.25 -9.65 3.67
C ASP A 14 17.17 -8.18 3.26
N ILE A 15 16.78 -7.92 2.01
CA ILE A 15 16.74 -6.57 1.43
C ILE A 15 15.31 -6.25 1.01
N LEU A 16 14.69 -5.30 1.72
CA LEU A 16 13.42 -4.71 1.32
C LEU A 16 13.66 -3.44 0.50
N MET A 17 13.04 -3.35 -0.68
CA MET A 17 13.11 -2.16 -1.53
C MET A 17 11.74 -1.51 -1.66
N ARG A 18 11.72 -0.18 -1.75
CA ARG A 18 10.49 0.59 -1.93
C ARG A 18 10.73 1.82 -2.79
N SER A 19 9.78 2.09 -3.67
CA SER A 19 9.70 3.35 -4.42
C SER A 19 8.23 3.68 -4.70
N ARG A 20 7.96 4.93 -5.10
CA ARG A 20 6.66 5.33 -5.66
C ARG A 20 6.38 4.75 -7.03
N SER A 21 7.41 4.22 -7.68
CA SER A 21 7.32 3.57 -8.97
C SER A 21 7.80 2.13 -8.84
N SER A 22 6.92 1.19 -9.19
CA SER A 22 7.27 -0.22 -9.21
C SER A 22 8.35 -0.53 -10.24
N SER A 23 8.33 0.14 -11.41
CA SER A 23 9.40 -0.03 -12.41
C SER A 23 10.75 0.47 -11.89
N TYR A 24 10.76 1.48 -11.02
CA TYR A 24 11.99 1.93 -10.37
C TYR A 24 12.49 0.92 -9.32
N VAL A 25 11.59 0.20 -8.62
CA VAL A 25 12.01 -0.90 -7.74
C VAL A 25 12.71 -1.98 -8.54
N GLU A 26 12.14 -2.40 -9.68
CA GLU A 26 12.77 -3.40 -10.57
C GLU A 26 14.15 -2.94 -11.07
N TYR A 27 14.25 -1.67 -11.48
CA TYR A 27 15.52 -1.07 -11.89
C TYR A 27 16.60 -1.10 -10.79
N ILE A 28 16.23 -0.80 -9.54
CA ILE A 28 17.14 -0.86 -8.40
C ILE A 28 17.48 -2.30 -8.03
N ARG A 29 16.51 -3.22 -8.12
CA ARG A 29 16.72 -4.64 -7.87
C ARG A 29 17.79 -5.20 -8.81
N GLU A 30 17.71 -4.91 -10.10
CA GLU A 30 18.71 -5.36 -11.07
C GLU A 30 20.14 -4.91 -10.67
N LYS A 31 20.29 -3.66 -10.20
CA LYS A 31 21.58 -3.15 -9.72
C LYS A 31 22.08 -3.88 -8.49
N ILE A 32 21.21 -4.13 -7.51
CA ILE A 32 21.57 -4.84 -6.28
C ILE A 32 21.98 -6.28 -6.61
N ASP A 33 21.25 -6.95 -7.50
CA ASP A 33 21.59 -8.30 -7.95
C ASP A 33 22.96 -8.34 -8.65
N ASN A 34 23.27 -7.32 -9.47
CA ASN A 34 24.57 -7.20 -10.14
C ASN A 34 25.71 -6.91 -9.15
N ILE A 35 25.46 -6.12 -8.10
CA ILE A 35 26.44 -5.90 -7.01
C ILE A 35 26.72 -7.22 -6.28
N ALA A 36 25.68 -7.98 -5.92
CA ALA A 36 25.82 -9.26 -5.25
C ALA A 36 26.61 -10.27 -6.11
N LYS A 37 26.28 -10.36 -7.41
CA LYS A 37 27.03 -11.20 -8.38
C LYS A 37 28.49 -10.77 -8.48
N GLY A 38 28.77 -9.48 -8.52
CA GLY A 38 30.13 -8.95 -8.53
C GLY A 38 30.92 -9.31 -7.26
N ALA A 39 30.30 -9.19 -6.09
CA ALA A 39 30.92 -9.58 -4.81
C ALA A 39 31.24 -11.08 -4.75
N ALA A 40 30.31 -11.92 -5.21
CA ALA A 40 30.53 -13.36 -5.30
C ALA A 40 31.69 -13.70 -6.24
N LEU A 41 31.75 -13.05 -7.41
CA LEU A 41 32.84 -13.23 -8.38
C LEU A 41 34.20 -12.81 -7.81
N MET A 42 34.28 -11.68 -7.11
CA MET A 42 35.53 -11.18 -6.52
C MET A 42 36.07 -12.09 -5.41
N THR A 43 35.18 -12.76 -4.67
CA THR A 43 35.53 -13.57 -3.50
C THR A 43 35.63 -15.06 -3.80
N GLY A 44 35.13 -15.51 -4.96
CA GLY A 44 34.99 -16.93 -5.29
C GLY A 44 33.87 -17.64 -4.52
N ALA A 45 32.99 -16.89 -3.85
CA ALA A 45 31.88 -17.45 -3.09
C ALA A 45 30.71 -17.86 -4.00
N GLU A 46 29.90 -18.81 -3.53
CA GLU A 46 28.61 -19.12 -4.15
C GLU A 46 27.56 -18.09 -3.76
N LEU A 47 26.73 -17.65 -4.72
CA LEU A 47 25.62 -16.73 -4.49
C LEU A 47 24.28 -17.42 -4.76
N LYS A 48 23.37 -17.32 -3.79
CA LYS A 48 21.97 -17.71 -3.94
C LYS A 48 21.06 -16.53 -3.63
N ILE A 49 20.37 -16.02 -4.65
CA ILE A 49 19.32 -15.00 -4.51
C ILE A 49 17.97 -15.73 -4.43
N ARG A 50 17.12 -15.35 -3.47
CA ARG A 50 15.77 -15.89 -3.30
C ARG A 50 14.76 -14.76 -3.26
N GLU A 51 13.63 -14.95 -3.93
CA GLU A 51 12.46 -14.09 -3.79
C GLU A 51 11.46 -14.82 -2.90
N ASN A 52 11.29 -14.31 -1.68
CA ASN A 52 10.44 -14.96 -0.69
C ASN A 52 8.96 -14.61 -0.88
N GLU A 53 8.65 -13.40 -1.38
CA GLU A 53 7.28 -12.90 -1.54
C GLU A 53 7.12 -12.04 -2.80
N PRO A 54 5.94 -12.06 -3.45
CA PRO A 54 5.61 -11.12 -4.51
C PRO A 54 5.62 -9.69 -3.95
N GLY A 55 6.36 -8.78 -4.60
CA GLY A 55 6.41 -7.38 -4.18
C GLY A 55 5.07 -6.65 -4.32
N TYR A 56 4.86 -5.64 -3.47
CA TYR A 56 3.71 -4.74 -3.58
C TYR A 56 3.93 -3.71 -4.68
N LYS A 57 2.94 -3.58 -5.58
CA LYS A 57 2.95 -2.50 -6.56
C LYS A 57 2.59 -1.17 -5.89
N HIS A 58 3.05 -0.06 -6.45
CA HIS A 58 2.59 1.26 -6.02
C HIS A 58 1.09 1.42 -6.30
N VAL A 59 0.37 2.09 -5.40
CA VAL A 59 -1.08 2.29 -5.54
C VAL A 59 -1.39 3.27 -6.67
N ILE A 60 -2.32 2.90 -7.56
CA ILE A 60 -2.92 3.78 -8.56
C ILE A 60 -4.29 4.25 -8.03
N PRO A 61 -4.41 5.48 -7.52
CA PRO A 61 -5.65 5.92 -6.90
C PRO A 61 -6.72 6.26 -7.95
N ASN A 62 -7.98 5.89 -7.69
CA ASN A 62 -9.12 6.35 -8.47
C ASN A 62 -9.85 7.51 -7.76
N THR A 63 -9.64 8.74 -8.24
CA THR A 63 -10.20 9.93 -7.57
C THR A 63 -11.69 10.11 -7.84
N THR A 64 -12.21 9.60 -8.95
CA THR A 64 -13.65 9.54 -9.22
C THR A 64 -14.36 8.75 -8.13
N MET A 65 -13.94 7.50 -7.89
CA MET A 65 -14.51 6.66 -6.83
C MET A 65 -14.34 7.29 -5.44
N ALA A 66 -13.16 7.82 -5.15
CA ALA A 66 -12.89 8.47 -3.86
C ALA A 66 -13.78 9.69 -3.60
N LYS A 67 -14.10 10.49 -4.63
CA LYS A 67 -15.01 11.64 -4.51
C LYS A 67 -16.45 11.20 -4.26
N ILE A 68 -16.92 10.16 -4.95
CA ILE A 68 -18.26 9.60 -4.74
C ILE A 68 -18.39 9.15 -3.28
N GLY A 69 -17.48 8.30 -2.81
CA GLY A 69 -17.54 7.82 -1.44
C GLY A 69 -17.38 8.93 -0.41
N LYS A 70 -16.52 9.93 -0.65
CA LYS A 70 -16.40 11.09 0.25
C LYS A 70 -17.70 11.89 0.34
N ASN A 71 -18.42 12.06 -0.77
CA ASN A 71 -19.70 12.76 -0.76
C ASN A 71 -20.77 11.96 -0.02
N ILE A 72 -20.86 10.65 -0.25
CA ILE A 72 -21.79 9.75 0.45
C ILE A 72 -21.52 9.77 1.96
N LEU A 73 -20.26 9.64 2.38
CA LEU A 73 -19.91 9.70 3.81
C LEU A 73 -20.31 11.06 4.41
N LYS A 74 -20.17 12.15 3.66
CA LYS A 74 -20.63 13.47 4.11
C LYS A 74 -22.16 13.55 4.25
N GLU A 75 -22.91 12.97 3.31
CA GLU A 75 -24.38 12.92 3.36
C GLU A 75 -24.91 12.06 4.51
N LEU A 76 -24.19 10.99 4.85
CA LEU A 76 -24.48 10.14 6.02
C LEU A 76 -24.01 10.76 7.35
N GLU A 77 -23.56 12.02 7.33
CA GLU A 77 -23.02 12.76 8.49
C GLU A 77 -21.84 12.06 9.18
N ILE A 78 -21.12 11.23 8.42
CA ILE A 78 -19.96 10.49 8.90
C ILE A 78 -18.77 11.43 8.90
N LYS A 79 -18.26 11.72 10.11
CA LYS A 79 -17.10 12.59 10.28
C LYS A 79 -15.83 11.89 9.80
N LEU A 80 -15.38 12.26 8.61
CA LEU A 80 -14.04 11.94 8.15
C LEU A 80 -13.04 12.86 8.82
N THR A 81 -12.13 12.30 9.61
CA THR A 81 -10.94 13.02 10.04
C THR A 81 -10.08 13.33 8.82
N SER A 82 -9.63 14.58 8.68
CA SER A 82 -8.69 14.92 7.63
C SER A 82 -7.39 14.14 7.85
N GLN A 83 -6.94 13.39 6.85
CA GLN A 83 -5.59 12.84 6.93
C GLN A 83 -4.59 14.00 7.04
N PRO A 84 -3.57 13.90 7.92
CA PRO A 84 -2.53 14.91 8.00
C PRO A 84 -1.93 15.14 6.61
N LEU A 85 -1.78 16.41 6.23
CA LEU A 85 -1.21 16.81 4.96
C LEU A 85 0.21 16.27 4.87
N ASN A 86 0.36 15.19 4.12
CA ASN A 86 1.62 14.56 3.83
C ASN A 86 1.93 14.85 2.35
N ARG A 87 3.02 15.58 2.07
CA ARG A 87 3.48 15.92 0.70
C ARG A 87 3.82 14.70 -0.17
N PHE A 88 3.74 13.50 0.40
CA PHE A 88 4.38 12.28 -0.07
C PHE A 88 3.45 11.05 -0.13
N GLY A 89 2.15 11.19 0.18
CA GLY A 89 1.20 10.07 0.31
C GLY A 89 1.42 9.26 1.60
N SER A 90 0.61 8.25 1.89
CA SER A 90 0.62 7.54 3.20
C SER A 90 2.00 7.01 3.65
N GLY A 91 2.92 6.77 2.71
CA GLY A 91 4.20 6.14 3.00
C GLY A 91 4.06 4.68 3.43
N ALA A 92 2.85 4.12 3.41
CA ALA A 92 2.54 2.73 3.69
C ALA A 92 2.75 1.87 2.43
N SER A 93 3.00 0.59 2.66
CA SER A 93 3.04 -0.44 1.60
C SER A 93 1.86 -1.38 1.80
N THR A 94 1.15 -1.74 0.72
CA THR A 94 -0.04 -2.59 0.78
C THR A 94 -0.20 -3.35 -0.53
N ASP A 95 -0.63 -4.61 -0.44
CA ASP A 95 -1.06 -5.46 -1.55
C ASP A 95 -2.27 -4.90 -2.32
N PHE A 96 -3.04 -3.98 -1.72
CA PHE A 96 -4.05 -3.19 -2.42
C PHE A 96 -3.47 -2.48 -3.66
N GLY A 97 -2.19 -2.13 -3.62
CA GLY A 97 -1.48 -1.63 -4.79
C GLY A 97 -1.56 -2.58 -5.98
N ASN A 98 -1.41 -3.89 -5.77
CA ASN A 98 -1.54 -4.89 -6.84
C ASN A 98 -2.95 -4.90 -7.45
N VAL A 99 -4.01 -4.84 -6.62
CA VAL A 99 -5.40 -4.74 -7.10
C VAL A 99 -5.62 -3.47 -7.93
N SER A 100 -5.03 -2.34 -7.50
CA SER A 100 -5.15 -1.06 -8.19
C SER A 100 -4.47 -1.00 -9.56
N HIS A 101 -3.67 -2.01 -9.92
CA HIS A 101 -3.15 -2.16 -11.28
C HIS A 101 -4.07 -2.99 -12.19
N GLU A 102 -4.97 -3.78 -11.62
CA GLU A 102 -5.85 -4.67 -12.37
C GLU A 102 -7.24 -4.07 -12.57
N MET A 103 -7.71 -3.21 -11.66
CA MET A 103 -9.03 -2.60 -11.74
C MET A 103 -9.15 -1.23 -11.06
N PRO A 104 -10.15 -0.41 -11.42
CA PRO A 104 -10.52 0.79 -10.66
C PRO A 104 -10.73 0.42 -9.19
N SER A 105 -9.99 1.08 -8.30
CA SER A 105 -10.07 0.81 -6.87
C SER A 105 -9.74 2.06 -6.07
N TYR A 106 -10.25 2.08 -4.85
CA TYR A 106 -9.97 3.10 -3.85
C TYR A 106 -10.14 2.49 -2.46
N ALA A 107 -9.58 3.14 -1.43
CA ALA A 107 -9.70 2.71 -0.04
C ALA A 107 -9.95 3.92 0.85
N PHE A 108 -10.61 3.68 1.98
CA PHE A 108 -10.72 4.64 3.07
C PHE A 108 -9.86 4.19 4.24
N ASN A 109 -9.27 5.17 4.94
CA ASN A 109 -8.80 5.00 6.30
C ASN A 109 -9.80 5.65 7.24
N PHE A 110 -9.94 5.10 8.43
CA PHE A 110 -10.78 5.65 9.49
C PHE A 110 -10.08 5.58 10.84
N ALA A 111 -10.53 6.41 11.76
CA ALA A 111 -9.95 6.49 13.09
C ALA A 111 -10.39 5.30 13.94
N VAL A 112 -9.44 4.67 14.63
CA VAL A 112 -9.70 3.63 15.64
C VAL A 112 -9.46 4.14 17.07
N SER A 113 -9.07 5.41 17.20
CA SER A 113 -8.78 6.11 18.45
C SER A 113 -9.07 7.61 18.25
N GLU A 114 -9.46 8.31 19.32
CA GLU A 114 -9.67 9.77 19.32
C GLU A 114 -8.33 10.53 19.27
N GLU A 115 -7.32 10.00 19.96
CA GLU A 115 -5.98 10.54 19.98
C GLU A 115 -5.06 9.80 19.00
N PRO A 116 -4.01 10.46 18.45
CA PRO A 116 -3.05 9.81 17.56
C PRO A 116 -2.37 8.60 18.22
N VAL A 117 -2.48 7.44 17.58
CA VAL A 117 -1.80 6.21 17.99
C VAL A 117 -0.83 5.79 16.89
N ALA A 118 0.38 5.41 17.28
CA ALA A 118 1.37 4.91 16.33
C ALA A 118 0.89 3.60 15.70
N GLY A 119 0.99 3.47 14.37
CA GLY A 119 0.76 2.19 13.71
C GLY A 119 1.77 1.13 14.16
N HIS A 120 1.40 -0.16 14.03
CA HIS A 120 2.25 -1.30 14.42
C HIS A 120 2.71 -1.28 15.89
N SER A 121 1.85 -0.82 16.80
CA SER A 121 2.12 -0.80 18.25
C SER A 121 1.05 -1.55 19.05
N THR A 122 1.38 -1.92 20.29
CA THR A 122 0.44 -2.54 21.23
C THR A 122 -0.74 -1.61 21.55
N GLU A 123 -0.54 -0.29 21.48
CA GLU A 123 -1.61 0.69 21.65
C GLU A 123 -2.58 0.65 20.46
N MET A 124 -2.08 0.48 19.23
CA MET A 124 -2.93 0.33 18.05
C MET A 124 -3.74 -0.97 18.11
N GLU A 125 -3.13 -2.06 18.57
CA GLU A 125 -3.82 -3.33 18.83
C GLU A 125 -5.01 -3.13 19.78
N LYS A 126 -4.77 -2.50 20.93
CA LYS A 126 -5.82 -2.21 21.93
C LYS A 126 -6.90 -1.26 21.39
N ALA A 127 -6.51 -0.24 20.64
CA ALA A 127 -7.44 0.71 20.03
C ALA A 127 -8.33 0.04 18.99
N SER A 128 -7.79 -0.88 18.19
CA SER A 128 -8.48 -1.53 17.07
C SER A 128 -9.60 -2.49 17.49
N ILE A 129 -9.64 -2.92 18.76
CA ILE A 129 -10.71 -3.76 19.32
C ILE A 129 -11.75 -2.97 20.13
N SER A 130 -11.64 -1.65 20.16
CA SER A 130 -12.57 -0.79 20.90
C SER A 130 -13.93 -0.66 20.19
N ASP A 131 -14.96 -0.30 20.96
CA ASP A 131 -16.28 0.01 20.40
C ASP A 131 -16.20 1.13 19.36
N LEU A 132 -15.39 2.17 19.60
CA LEU A 132 -15.13 3.25 18.63
C LEU A 132 -14.60 2.72 17.29
N ALA A 133 -13.63 1.79 17.33
CA ALA A 133 -13.06 1.19 16.13
C ALA A 133 -14.10 0.37 15.37
N HIS A 134 -14.89 -0.45 16.07
CA HIS A 134 -15.97 -1.24 15.47
C HIS A 134 -17.08 -0.38 14.89
N ASP A 135 -17.54 0.64 15.62
CA ASP A 135 -18.55 1.59 15.17
C ASP A 135 -18.09 2.31 13.90
N ASN A 136 -16.86 2.83 13.91
CA ASN A 136 -16.29 3.49 12.73
C ASN A 136 -16.11 2.51 11.56
N ALA A 137 -15.73 1.25 11.81
CA ALA A 137 -15.64 0.23 10.78
C ALA A 137 -16.99 -0.02 10.11
N ILE A 138 -18.06 -0.19 10.90
CA ILE A 138 -19.44 -0.37 10.39
C ILE A 138 -19.87 0.83 9.56
N VAL A 139 -19.61 2.03 10.06
CA VAL A 139 -19.96 3.29 9.42
C VAL A 139 -19.25 3.45 8.07
N ILE A 140 -17.96 3.12 7.99
CA ILE A 140 -17.19 3.15 6.74
C ILE A 140 -17.62 2.05 5.77
N SER A 141 -17.94 0.85 6.28
CA SER A 141 -18.49 -0.23 5.46
C SER A 141 -19.77 0.23 4.75
N LYS A 142 -20.68 0.93 5.45
CA LYS A 142 -21.89 1.51 4.82
C LYS A 142 -21.53 2.47 3.69
N GLY A 143 -20.55 3.35 3.90
CA GLY A 143 -20.10 4.29 2.86
C GLY A 143 -19.48 3.61 1.63
N ILE A 144 -18.66 2.56 1.84
CA ILE A 144 -18.08 1.77 0.74
C ILE A 144 -19.19 1.03 -0.02
N SER A 145 -20.13 0.38 0.69
CA SER A 145 -21.26 -0.30 0.08
C SER A 145 -22.16 0.65 -0.71
N ALA A 146 -22.47 1.82 -0.17
CA ALA A 146 -23.24 2.84 -0.88
C ALA A 146 -22.50 3.38 -2.11
N THR A 147 -21.17 3.54 -2.04
CA THR A 147 -20.37 3.91 -3.22
C THR A 147 -20.46 2.85 -4.32
N ALA A 148 -20.38 1.57 -3.95
CA ALA A 148 -20.54 0.47 -4.88
C ALA A 148 -21.94 0.49 -5.52
N LEU A 149 -23.00 0.72 -4.73
CA LEU A 149 -24.36 0.87 -5.23
C LEU A 149 -24.47 2.03 -6.24
N THR A 150 -23.94 3.21 -5.91
CA THR A 150 -23.93 4.35 -6.84
C THR A 150 -23.24 4.00 -8.16
N LEU A 151 -22.11 3.29 -8.12
CA LEU A 151 -21.41 2.87 -9.34
C LEU A 151 -22.17 1.80 -10.14
N LEU A 152 -23.01 0.99 -9.50
CA LEU A 152 -23.86 0.00 -10.17
C LEU A 152 -25.09 0.65 -10.81
N GLU A 153 -25.62 1.71 -10.21
CA GLU A 153 -26.83 2.41 -10.67
C GLU A 153 -26.54 3.56 -11.65
N ASP A 154 -25.36 4.21 -11.54
CA ASP A 154 -24.95 5.35 -12.37
C ASP A 154 -23.83 4.92 -13.35
N ALA A 155 -24.25 4.56 -14.56
CA ALA A 155 -23.35 4.16 -15.64
C ALA A 155 -22.35 5.27 -16.02
N ASP A 156 -22.70 6.54 -15.87
CA ASP A 156 -21.79 7.65 -16.19
C ASP A 156 -20.66 7.73 -15.18
N GLN A 157 -20.95 7.59 -13.88
CA GLN A 157 -19.92 7.56 -12.83
C GLN A 157 -19.02 6.33 -12.95
N PHE A 158 -19.60 5.17 -13.28
CA PHE A 158 -18.83 3.97 -13.55
C PHE A 158 -17.90 4.13 -14.76
N ASN A 159 -18.39 4.68 -15.86
CA ASN A 159 -17.57 4.91 -17.05
C ASN A 159 -16.48 5.96 -16.79
N LYS A 160 -16.75 6.99 -16.00
CA LYS A 160 -15.74 7.97 -15.55
C LYS A 160 -14.65 7.30 -14.72
N SER A 161 -14.99 6.42 -13.79
CA SER A 161 -14.00 5.72 -12.95
C SER A 161 -13.11 4.80 -13.79
N LYS A 162 -13.68 4.06 -14.75
CA LYS A 162 -12.92 3.25 -15.71
C LYS A 162 -11.99 4.09 -16.59
N LEU A 163 -12.49 5.20 -17.13
CA LEU A 163 -11.70 6.08 -17.98
C LEU A 163 -10.51 6.70 -17.21
N GLU A 164 -10.71 7.11 -15.96
CA GLU A 164 -9.62 7.59 -15.11
C GLU A 164 -8.58 6.51 -14.85
N PHE A 165 -9.02 5.28 -14.53
CA PHE A 165 -8.13 4.14 -14.30
C PHE A 165 -7.24 3.86 -15.52
N GLU A 166 -7.83 3.77 -16.72
CA GLU A 166 -7.08 3.55 -17.96
C GLU A 166 -6.06 4.67 -18.22
N LYS A 167 -6.43 5.92 -17.98
CA LYS A 167 -5.50 7.06 -18.14
C LYS A 167 -4.34 6.99 -17.16
N ARG A 168 -4.59 6.66 -15.90
CA ARG A 168 -3.54 6.58 -14.87
C ARG A 168 -2.64 5.36 -15.06
N LYS A 169 -3.20 4.19 -15.38
CA LYS A 169 -2.45 2.95 -15.62
C LYS A 169 -1.47 3.09 -16.79
N ASN A 170 -1.87 3.85 -17.83
CA ASN A 170 -1.04 4.07 -19.01
C ASN A 170 -0.06 5.25 -18.86
N HIS A 171 -0.19 6.07 -17.81
CA HIS A 171 0.82 7.08 -17.48
C HIS A 171 1.97 6.41 -16.70
N LYS A 172 3.06 6.12 -17.41
CA LYS A 172 4.34 5.66 -16.85
C LYS A 172 5.07 6.78 -16.12
#